data_AF-A0AAE1KUJ1-F1
#
_entry.id   AF-A0AAE1KUJ1-F1
#
_cell.length_a   1.000
_cell.length_b   1.000
_cell.length_c   1.000
_cell.angle_alpha   90.00
_cell.angle_beta   90.00
_cell.angle_gamma   90.00
#
_symmetry.space_group_name_H-M   'P 1'
#
loop_
_entity.id
_entity.type
_entity.pdbx_description
1 polymer ?
#
loop_
_entity_poly.entity_id
_entity_poly.type
_entity_poly.pdbx_seq_one_letter_code
_entity_poly.pdbx_strand_id
1 'polypeptide(L)'
;MGRLISHQLYSRLKLAATRTLCTNSTRCTDSTRCTDSTRFTDSTRFTDSTQCTDSTRCTDSTQCKDSTRCTDSEIPNEGRNKHRFNLDYDYLCDPANTDVIARLIQHRKNRGNIHRVVELGKRLKSGGGTLTDEERQSLEDELECEALRIPNRASPHLWQYGDEPKVVEMVNPKPRHTFPPRELSVLAQRLGVLRTENLGNLTGTRSYYFLGGLADLEQALVRYTVSHLVKCGFNLMSVPDLLYGDIIEACGMTTTSDNSQVYQILDPPEGVCLAGTAEMSLGGYLRNRRLELSELPLRLAAVSRCYRSEASGAHEERGIF
;
A
#
# COMPACT_ATOMS: atom_id res chain seq x y z
N MET A 1 -11.62 59.18 16.15
CA MET A 1 -12.61 58.21 15.61
C MET A 1 -11.97 56.84 15.68
N GLY A 2 -12.42 55.80 16.37
CA GLY A 2 -13.53 55.51 17.28
C GLY A 2 -13.36 54.02 17.59
N ARG A 3 -13.16 53.66 18.86
CA ARG A 3 -13.12 52.27 19.38
C ARG A 3 -14.45 51.96 20.08
N LEU A 4 -14.71 50.66 20.24
CA LEU A 4 -15.58 49.98 21.23
C LEU A 4 -17.07 49.74 20.92
N ILE A 5 -17.54 48.65 21.59
CA ILE A 5 -18.92 48.18 21.88
C ILE A 5 -19.32 46.96 21.00
N SER A 6 -19.18 45.71 21.47
CA SER A 6 -20.04 44.96 22.43
C SER A 6 -21.49 44.79 21.96
N HIS A 7 -21.94 43.55 21.74
CA HIS A 7 -23.03 42.96 22.53
C HIS A 7 -23.28 41.50 22.16
N GLN A 8 -23.31 40.65 23.19
CA GLN A 8 -23.78 39.27 23.17
C GLN A 8 -25.24 39.18 22.72
N LEU A 9 -25.58 38.12 21.99
CA LEU A 9 -26.94 37.54 22.00
C LEU A 9 -26.82 36.03 22.20
N TYR A 10 -27.28 35.61 23.37
CA TYR A 10 -27.46 34.24 23.82
C TYR A 10 -28.31 33.42 22.84
N SER A 11 -27.76 32.32 22.29
CA SER A 11 -28.56 31.20 21.81
C SER A 11 -28.48 30.07 22.84
N ARG A 12 -29.64 29.71 23.39
CA ARG A 12 -29.80 28.71 24.44
C ARG A 12 -29.44 27.32 23.90
N LEU A 13 -28.27 26.79 24.25
CA LEU A 13 -28.01 25.35 24.17
C LEU A 13 -28.99 24.64 25.12
N LYS A 14 -29.99 23.95 24.57
CA LYS A 14 -30.74 22.95 25.33
C LYS A 14 -29.85 21.70 25.43
N LEU A 15 -29.10 21.58 26.52
CA LEU A 15 -28.54 20.28 26.93
C LEU A 15 -29.68 19.43 27.48
N ALA A 16 -30.16 18.47 26.70
CA ALA A 16 -30.98 17.39 27.23
C ALA A 16 -30.04 16.33 27.79
N ALA A 17 -29.68 16.44 29.07
CA ALA A 17 -29.04 15.33 29.78
C ALA A 17 -30.13 14.40 30.32
N THR A 18 -29.85 13.09 30.28
CA THR A 18 -30.64 11.96 30.82
C THR A 18 -31.67 11.35 29.84
N ARG A 19 -31.23 10.27 29.17
CA ARG A 19 -32.02 9.14 28.63
C ARG A 19 -33.46 9.50 28.22
N THR A 20 -33.62 10.23 27.12
CA THR A 20 -34.93 10.63 26.60
C THR A 20 -35.44 9.63 25.57
N LEU A 21 -36.57 8.97 25.86
CA LEU A 21 -37.36 8.24 24.87
C LEU A 21 -38.38 9.22 24.29
N CYS A 22 -38.21 9.61 23.04
CA CYS A 22 -39.19 10.43 22.33
C CYS A 22 -40.10 9.50 21.51
N THR A 23 -41.28 9.20 22.03
CA THR A 23 -42.32 8.48 21.29
C THR A 23 -43.31 9.51 20.72
N ASN A 24 -43.48 9.46 19.39
CA ASN A 24 -44.32 10.29 18.50
C ASN A 24 -43.60 11.37 17.66
N SER A 25 -44.15 11.62 16.47
CA SER A 25 -43.62 12.43 15.37
C SER A 25 -43.04 13.77 15.84
N THR A 26 -41.72 13.80 16.00
CA THR A 26 -41.00 14.97 16.51
C THR A 26 -40.45 15.76 15.32
N ARG A 27 -40.81 17.05 15.23
CA ARG A 27 -40.20 18.00 14.30
C ARG A 27 -39.26 18.90 15.09
N CYS A 28 -37.96 18.78 14.85
CA CYS A 28 -36.96 19.65 15.46
C CYS A 28 -36.59 20.76 14.48
N THR A 29 -36.90 22.01 14.84
CA THR A 29 -36.47 23.21 14.12
C THR A 29 -35.51 23.96 15.04
N ASP A 30 -34.21 23.82 14.79
CA ASP A 30 -33.06 24.60 15.29
C ASP A 30 -31.84 23.70 15.60
N SER A 31 -30.62 24.26 15.49
CA SER A 31 -29.33 23.57 15.67
C SER A 31 -29.30 22.70 16.93
N THR A 32 -29.51 21.40 16.75
CA THR A 32 -29.61 20.44 17.85
C THR A 32 -28.32 19.65 17.95
N ARG A 33 -27.74 19.58 19.16
CA ARG A 33 -26.60 18.70 19.47
C ARG A 33 -27.11 17.60 20.41
N CYS A 34 -27.15 16.37 19.91
CA CYS A 34 -27.58 15.21 20.69
C CYS A 34 -26.34 14.50 21.22
N THR A 35 -26.15 14.51 22.54
CA THR A 35 -25.09 13.76 23.22
C THR A 35 -25.73 12.66 24.05
N ASP A 36 -25.33 11.41 23.78
CA ASP A 36 -25.72 10.14 24.39
C ASP A 36 -27.05 9.47 23.95
N SER A 37 -26.93 8.16 23.67
CA SER A 37 -27.95 7.09 23.57
C SER A 37 -29.41 7.53 23.37
N THR A 38 -29.67 8.21 22.26
CA THR A 38 -31.02 8.62 21.84
C THR A 38 -31.55 7.66 20.78
N ARG A 39 -32.75 7.11 21.02
CA ARG A 39 -33.42 6.20 20.09
C ARG A 39 -34.66 6.89 19.53
N PHE A 40 -34.70 7.11 18.22
CA PHE A 40 -35.85 7.64 17.52
C PHE A 40 -36.55 6.47 16.83
N THR A 41 -37.80 6.20 17.20
CA THR A 41 -38.52 4.99 16.73
C THR A 41 -39.63 5.28 15.73
N ASP A 42 -39.79 6.51 15.24
CA ASP A 42 -40.78 6.86 14.21
C ASP A 42 -40.35 8.06 13.36
N SER A 43 -41.03 8.28 12.22
CA SER A 43 -40.71 9.23 11.15
C SER A 43 -40.26 10.61 11.65
N THR A 44 -38.95 10.83 11.68
CA THR A 44 -38.31 12.11 12.01
C THR A 44 -37.83 12.81 10.74
N ARG A 45 -38.11 14.12 10.64
CA ARG A 45 -37.63 14.96 9.55
C ARG A 45 -36.73 16.06 10.13
N PHE A 46 -35.48 16.04 9.73
CA PHE A 46 -34.50 17.08 10.05
C PHE A 46 -34.38 18.02 8.85
N THR A 47 -34.44 19.33 9.08
CA THR A 47 -34.39 20.32 7.98
C THR A 47 -33.17 21.22 8.02
N ASP A 48 -32.29 21.13 9.03
CA ASP A 48 -31.07 21.94 9.15
C ASP A 48 -29.91 21.23 9.89
N SER A 49 -28.71 21.83 9.87
CA SER A 49 -27.41 21.31 10.35
C SER A 49 -27.46 20.58 11.69
N THR A 50 -27.47 19.25 11.64
CA THR A 50 -27.50 18.38 12.84
C THR A 50 -26.15 17.67 13.00
N GLN A 51 -25.57 17.72 14.21
CA GLN A 51 -24.37 16.94 14.57
C GLN A 51 -24.74 15.84 15.57
N CYS A 52 -24.48 14.58 15.21
CA CYS A 52 -24.73 13.41 16.03
C CYS A 52 -23.40 12.74 16.38
N THR A 53 -23.19 12.41 17.65
CA THR A 53 -22.04 11.59 18.12
C THR A 53 -22.56 10.30 18.76
N ASP A 54 -21.70 9.28 18.82
CA ASP A 54 -21.98 7.83 18.89
C ASP A 54 -23.27 7.33 19.56
N SER A 55 -23.88 6.33 18.90
CA SER A 55 -25.01 5.47 19.32
C SER A 55 -26.44 5.90 18.91
N THR A 56 -26.61 6.69 17.86
CA THR A 56 -27.94 6.92 17.25
C THR A 56 -28.33 5.76 16.33
N ARG A 57 -29.34 4.95 16.73
CA ARG A 57 -30.00 3.98 15.83
C ARG A 57 -31.29 4.58 15.30
N CYS A 58 -31.33 4.82 14.00
CA CYS A 58 -32.54 5.17 13.26
C CYS A 58 -33.11 3.91 12.61
N THR A 59 -34.39 3.61 12.81
CA THR A 59 -35.09 2.55 12.08
C THR A 59 -36.19 3.16 11.20
N ASP A 60 -36.14 2.77 9.93
CA ASP A 60 -37.03 3.01 8.78
C ASP A 60 -37.57 4.42 8.51
N SER A 61 -37.21 4.93 7.32
CA SER A 61 -37.76 6.11 6.63
C SER A 61 -37.16 7.49 6.96
N THR A 62 -35.86 7.58 7.20
CA THR A 62 -35.15 8.88 7.27
C THR A 62 -34.85 9.44 5.87
N GLN A 63 -35.42 10.60 5.54
CA GLN A 63 -35.02 11.39 4.37
C GLN A 63 -34.21 12.61 4.84
N CYS A 64 -32.93 12.65 4.46
CA CYS A 64 -32.04 13.79 4.71
C CYS A 64 -31.82 14.56 3.40
N LYS A 65 -31.99 15.89 3.41
CA LYS A 65 -31.54 16.77 2.32
C LYS A 65 -30.42 17.67 2.87
N ASP A 66 -29.27 17.55 2.22
CA ASP A 66 -28.01 18.28 2.36
C ASP A 66 -27.22 18.21 3.69
N SER A 67 -25.90 17.99 3.51
CA SER A 67 -24.79 18.10 4.47
C SER A 67 -24.86 17.28 5.77
N THR A 68 -25.24 16.01 5.68
CA THR A 68 -25.05 15.05 6.79
C THR A 68 -23.59 14.60 6.85
N ARG A 69 -22.86 14.95 7.90
CA ARG A 69 -21.51 14.42 8.18
C ARG A 69 -21.65 13.30 9.20
N CYS A 70 -21.66 12.05 8.73
CA CYS A 70 -21.52 10.88 9.59
C CYS A 70 -20.03 10.73 9.93
N THR A 71 -19.68 10.87 11.20
CA THR A 71 -18.41 10.32 11.69
C THR A 71 -18.67 8.84 11.91
N ASP A 72 -18.18 8.00 10.99
CA ASP A 72 -18.10 6.58 11.27
C ASP A 72 -17.27 6.42 12.54
N SER A 73 -17.84 5.66 13.48
CA SER A 73 -17.22 5.17 14.70
C SER A 73 -15.77 4.80 14.45
N GLU A 74 -14.88 5.27 15.32
CA GLU A 74 -13.59 4.65 15.57
C GLU A 74 -13.83 3.14 15.74
N ILE A 75 -13.60 2.36 14.69
CA ILE A 75 -13.45 0.92 14.83
C ILE A 75 -12.15 0.77 15.64
N PRO A 76 -12.21 0.29 16.90
CA PRO A 76 -11.00 0.00 17.62
C PRO A 76 -10.23 -1.02 16.78
N ASN A 77 -8.94 -0.78 16.54
CA ASN A 77 -8.05 -1.70 15.81
C ASN A 77 -7.81 -3.04 16.57
N GLU A 78 -8.65 -3.36 17.57
CA GLU A 78 -8.72 -4.63 18.26
C GLU A 78 -9.48 -5.63 17.37
N GLY A 79 -8.77 -6.25 16.42
CA GLY A 79 -9.36 -7.33 15.62
C GLY A 79 -8.74 -7.61 14.26
N ARG A 80 -7.67 -6.91 13.84
CA ARG A 80 -6.86 -7.41 12.72
C ARG A 80 -6.07 -8.62 13.23
N ASN A 81 -6.70 -9.81 13.17
CA ASN A 81 -6.00 -11.08 13.27
C ASN A 81 -4.76 -10.98 12.38
N LYS A 82 -3.58 -11.17 12.97
CA LYS A 82 -2.30 -11.24 12.24
C LYS A 82 -2.48 -12.26 11.13
N HIS A 83 -2.72 -11.79 9.91
CA HIS A 83 -3.00 -12.67 8.79
C HIS A 83 -1.73 -13.42 8.48
N ARG A 84 -1.69 -14.70 8.87
CA ARG A 84 -0.55 -15.56 8.56
C ARG A 84 -0.43 -15.75 7.06
N PHE A 85 0.81 -15.67 6.59
CA PHE A 85 1.14 -15.99 5.21
C PHE A 85 0.96 -17.50 4.99
N ASN A 86 0.32 -17.86 3.87
CA ASN A 86 0.17 -19.25 3.48
C ASN A 86 1.46 -19.75 2.81
N LEU A 87 2.47 -20.05 3.62
CA LEU A 87 3.75 -20.56 3.17
C LEU A 87 3.72 -22.10 3.06
N ASP A 88 4.49 -22.64 2.11
CA ASP A 88 4.66 -24.09 1.94
C ASP A 88 5.65 -24.63 2.99
N TYR A 89 5.16 -24.79 4.23
CA TYR A 89 5.95 -25.29 5.35
C TYR A 89 6.40 -26.74 5.16
N ASP A 90 5.67 -27.54 4.38
CA ASP A 90 6.06 -28.91 4.07
C ASP A 90 7.38 -28.92 3.29
N TYR A 91 7.53 -28.04 2.31
CA TYR A 91 8.78 -27.87 1.59
C TYR A 91 9.87 -27.21 2.41
N LEU A 92 9.55 -26.13 3.13
CA LEU A 92 10.53 -25.34 3.88
C LEU A 92 11.11 -26.11 5.07
N CYS A 93 10.30 -26.96 5.73
CA CYS A 93 10.73 -27.73 6.88
C CYS A 93 11.27 -29.12 6.53
N ASP A 94 11.21 -29.55 5.26
CA ASP A 94 11.74 -30.84 4.83
C ASP A 94 13.27 -30.81 4.74
N PRO A 95 13.98 -31.63 5.54
CA PRO A 95 15.44 -31.70 5.52
C PRO A 95 16.03 -31.97 4.14
N ALA A 96 15.33 -32.70 3.25
CA ALA A 96 15.81 -33.02 1.91
C ALA A 96 15.98 -31.77 1.01
N ASN A 97 15.25 -30.69 1.30
CA ASN A 97 15.31 -29.45 0.52
C ASN A 97 16.35 -28.45 1.04
N THR A 98 16.90 -28.69 2.24
CA THR A 98 17.79 -27.75 2.95
C THR A 98 18.97 -27.30 2.10
N ASP A 99 19.68 -28.24 1.47
CA ASP A 99 20.90 -27.93 0.72
C ASP A 99 20.62 -27.07 -0.53
N VAL A 100 19.52 -27.37 -1.22
CA VAL A 100 19.09 -26.63 -2.41
C VAL A 100 18.68 -25.21 -2.03
N ILE A 101 17.93 -25.06 -0.93
CA ILE A 101 17.50 -23.75 -0.44
C ILE A 101 18.70 -22.95 0.08
N ALA A 102 19.63 -23.56 0.81
CA ALA A 102 20.85 -22.91 1.29
C ALA A 102 21.69 -22.38 0.12
N ARG A 103 21.87 -23.18 -0.94
CA ARG A 103 22.54 -22.76 -2.17
C ARG A 103 21.82 -21.59 -2.84
N LEU A 104 20.48 -21.62 -2.86
CA LEU A 104 19.67 -20.54 -3.43
C LEU A 104 19.79 -19.22 -2.64
N ILE A 105 19.78 -19.30 -1.31
CA ILE A 105 19.99 -18.14 -0.41
C ILE A 105 21.34 -17.49 -0.72
N GLN A 106 22.40 -18.30 -0.84
CA GLN A 106 23.74 -17.82 -1.18
C GLN A 106 23.76 -17.16 -2.57
N HIS A 107 23.20 -17.83 -3.59
CA HIS A 107 23.17 -17.30 -4.95
C HIS A 107 22.38 -16.00 -5.07
N ARG A 108 21.30 -15.84 -4.30
CA ARG A 108 20.49 -14.61 -4.27
C ARG A 108 21.03 -13.55 -3.30
N LYS A 109 22.13 -13.81 -2.59
CA LYS A 109 22.69 -12.93 -1.55
C LYS A 109 21.64 -12.52 -0.50
N ASN A 110 20.72 -13.44 -0.18
CA ASN A 110 19.68 -13.22 0.81
C ASN A 110 20.21 -13.51 2.24
N ARG A 111 19.56 -12.97 3.26
CA ARG A 111 19.89 -13.11 4.69
C ARG A 111 19.01 -14.14 5.43
N GLY A 112 18.32 -15.03 4.70
CA GLY A 112 17.51 -16.10 5.29
C GLY A 112 18.35 -17.23 5.89
N ASN A 113 17.83 -17.92 6.90
CA ASN A 113 18.50 -19.06 7.53
C ASN A 113 17.63 -20.32 7.48
N ILE A 114 17.83 -21.16 6.47
CA ILE A 114 17.05 -22.39 6.29
C ILE A 114 17.25 -23.41 7.43
N HIS A 115 18.43 -23.45 8.05
CA HIS A 115 18.67 -24.36 9.16
C HIS A 115 17.81 -24.00 10.38
N ARG A 116 17.62 -22.69 10.63
CA ARG A 116 16.72 -22.22 11.70
C ARG A 116 15.26 -22.57 11.42
N VAL A 117 14.80 -22.41 10.17
CA VAL A 117 13.44 -22.79 9.75
C VAL A 117 13.19 -24.28 10.00
N VAL A 118 14.11 -25.15 9.58
CA VAL A 118 13.98 -26.61 9.78
C VAL A 118 14.03 -26.97 11.27
N GLU A 119 14.86 -26.30 12.07
CA GLU A 119 14.92 -26.49 13.53
C GLU A 119 13.58 -26.12 14.20
N LEU A 120 13.04 -24.94 13.90
CA LEU A 120 11.76 -24.47 14.43
C LEU A 120 10.61 -25.39 14.02
N GLY A 121 10.57 -25.82 12.77
CA GLY A 121 9.58 -26.79 12.27
C GLY A 121 9.66 -28.14 13.00
N LYS A 122 10.88 -28.62 13.31
CA LYS A 122 11.08 -29.84 14.12
C LYS A 122 10.59 -29.64 15.54
N ARG A 123 10.92 -28.52 16.19
CA ARG A 123 10.49 -28.20 17.57
C ARG A 123 8.98 -28.16 17.69
N LEU A 124 8.28 -27.57 16.71
CA LEU A 124 6.82 -27.56 16.66
C LEU A 124 6.23 -28.96 16.49
N LYS A 125 6.81 -29.81 15.63
CA LYS A 125 6.38 -31.20 15.45
C LYS A 125 6.65 -32.07 16.68
N SER A 126 7.81 -31.92 17.33
CA SER A 126 8.22 -32.73 18.48
C SER A 126 7.57 -32.30 19.79
N GLY A 127 7.20 -31.02 19.92
CA GLY A 127 6.55 -30.46 21.12
C GLY A 127 5.05 -30.76 21.22
N GLY A 128 4.51 -31.66 20.38
CA GLY A 128 3.09 -31.99 20.32
C GLY A 128 2.51 -32.42 21.67
N GLY A 129 1.71 -31.54 22.28
CA GLY A 129 0.99 -31.75 23.54
C GLY A 129 1.69 -31.24 24.81
N THR A 130 2.98 -30.90 24.74
CA THR A 130 3.78 -30.43 25.90
C THR A 130 3.94 -28.92 25.96
N LEU A 131 3.90 -28.26 24.79
CA LEU A 131 3.98 -26.80 24.68
C LEU A 131 2.67 -26.15 25.15
N THR A 132 2.76 -25.04 25.88
CA THR A 132 1.60 -24.20 26.12
C THR A 132 1.14 -23.53 24.82
N ASP A 133 -0.09 -22.99 24.82
CA ASP A 133 -0.61 -22.30 23.64
C ASP A 133 0.21 -21.04 23.31
N GLU A 134 0.71 -20.33 24.32
CA GLU A 134 1.59 -19.17 24.14
C GLU A 134 2.96 -19.55 23.56
N GLU A 135 3.56 -20.65 24.05
CA GLU A 135 4.83 -21.15 23.53
C GLU A 135 4.71 -21.61 22.08
N ARG A 136 3.61 -22.29 21.75
CA ARG A 136 3.31 -22.69 20.37
C ARG A 136 3.15 -21.47 19.47
N GLN A 137 2.35 -20.48 19.89
CA GLN A 137 2.13 -19.27 19.11
C GLN A 137 3.45 -18.51 18.86
N SER A 138 4.29 -18.37 19.89
CA SER A 138 5.60 -17.73 19.79
C SER A 138 6.52 -18.44 18.80
N LEU A 139 6.56 -19.78 18.84
CA LEU A 139 7.35 -20.59 17.91
C LEU A 139 6.86 -20.50 16.47
N GLU A 140 5.55 -20.49 16.26
CA GLU A 140 4.97 -20.34 14.93
C GLU A 140 5.24 -18.95 14.34
N ASP A 141 5.16 -17.91 15.17
CA ASP A 141 5.50 -16.54 14.77
C ASP A 141 6.99 -16.40 14.43
N GLU A 142 7.88 -17.03 15.21
CA GLU A 142 9.32 -17.07 14.89
C GLU A 142 9.59 -17.85 13.59
N LEU A 143 8.91 -18.99 13.41
CA LEU A 143 9.03 -19.80 12.19
C LEU A 143 8.58 -19.00 10.96
N GLU A 144 7.45 -18.30 11.05
CA GLU A 144 6.93 -17.46 9.98
C GLU A 144 7.92 -16.33 9.63
N CYS A 145 8.48 -15.66 10.64
CA CYS A 145 9.46 -14.59 10.44
C CYS A 145 10.72 -15.07 9.71
N GLU A 146 11.26 -16.24 10.08
CA GLU A 146 12.42 -16.83 9.40
C GLU A 146 12.06 -17.36 8.01
N ALA A 147 10.87 -17.96 7.85
CA ALA A 147 10.38 -18.49 6.58
C ALA A 147 10.16 -17.40 5.53
N LEU A 148 9.66 -16.22 5.92
CA LEU A 148 9.48 -15.06 5.02
C LEU A 148 10.80 -14.53 4.45
N ARG A 149 11.93 -14.85 5.07
CA ARG A 149 13.27 -14.47 4.58
C ARG A 149 13.82 -15.45 3.54
N ILE A 150 13.15 -16.60 3.34
CA ILE A 150 13.58 -17.61 2.38
C ILE A 150 13.09 -17.21 0.98
N PRO A 151 13.99 -17.16 -0.03
CA PRO A 151 13.60 -16.82 -1.39
C PRO A 151 12.64 -17.85 -2.00
N ASN A 152 11.76 -17.40 -2.90
CA ASN A 152 10.90 -18.30 -3.67
C ASN A 152 11.73 -19.33 -4.48
N ARG A 153 11.14 -20.51 -4.70
CA ARG A 153 11.76 -21.62 -5.45
C ARG A 153 12.29 -21.15 -6.80
N ALA A 154 13.47 -21.62 -7.14
CA ALA A 154 14.08 -21.38 -8.44
C ALA A 154 13.58 -22.40 -9.47
N SER A 155 13.45 -21.96 -10.72
CA SER A 155 13.31 -22.87 -11.86
C SER A 155 14.54 -23.78 -11.97
N PRO A 156 14.40 -25.08 -12.30
CA PRO A 156 15.53 -25.97 -12.53
C PRO A 156 16.54 -25.44 -13.56
N HIS A 157 16.09 -24.61 -14.50
CA HIS A 157 16.95 -23.95 -15.49
C HIS A 157 17.98 -23.00 -14.88
N LEU A 158 17.74 -22.45 -13.68
CA LEU A 158 18.69 -21.57 -13.00
C LEU A 158 20.06 -22.24 -12.85
N TRP A 159 20.09 -23.52 -12.48
CA TRP A 159 21.32 -24.26 -12.21
C TRP A 159 22.15 -24.53 -13.48
N GLN A 160 21.52 -24.44 -14.64
CA GLN A 160 22.18 -24.59 -15.95
C GLN A 160 22.59 -23.24 -16.54
N TYR A 161 22.02 -22.13 -16.03
CA TYR A 161 22.22 -20.80 -16.59
C TYR A 161 23.62 -20.26 -16.30
N GLY A 162 24.19 -20.59 -15.14
CA GLY A 162 25.47 -20.05 -14.65
C GLY A 162 25.28 -18.69 -13.96
N ASP A 163 26.38 -18.10 -13.50
CA ASP A 163 26.35 -16.89 -12.64
C ASP A 163 26.32 -15.57 -13.42
N GLU A 164 26.58 -15.61 -14.74
CA GLU A 164 26.69 -14.43 -15.60
C GLU A 164 25.45 -14.25 -16.51
N PRO A 165 24.97 -13.01 -16.71
CA PRO A 165 23.89 -12.75 -17.65
C PRO A 165 24.32 -13.06 -19.09
N LYS A 166 23.47 -13.80 -19.82
CA LYS A 166 23.70 -14.16 -21.22
C LYS A 166 22.79 -13.34 -22.13
N VAL A 167 23.35 -12.78 -23.20
CA VAL A 167 22.57 -12.09 -24.23
C VAL A 167 21.76 -13.12 -25.00
N VAL A 168 20.43 -13.02 -24.94
CA VAL A 168 19.50 -13.90 -25.68
C VAL A 168 19.25 -13.37 -27.08
N GLU A 169 18.98 -12.07 -27.19
CA GLU A 169 18.67 -11.40 -28.45
C GLU A 169 19.12 -9.94 -28.38
N MET A 170 19.52 -9.37 -29.52
CA MET A 170 19.72 -7.92 -29.66
C MET A 170 18.83 -7.37 -30.76
N VAL A 171 17.82 -6.59 -30.37
CA VAL A 171 16.96 -5.85 -31.31
C VAL A 171 17.59 -4.49 -31.57
N ASN A 172 17.93 -4.24 -32.84
CA ASN A 172 18.64 -3.06 -33.32
C ASN A 172 20.08 -2.89 -32.74
N PRO A 173 21.13 -2.96 -33.56
CA PRO A 173 22.49 -2.73 -33.07
C PRO A 173 22.66 -1.27 -32.59
N LYS A 174 23.60 -1.05 -31.66
CA LYS A 174 23.92 0.31 -31.16
C LYS A 174 24.21 1.25 -32.34
N PRO A 175 23.55 2.41 -32.44
CA PRO A 175 23.74 3.33 -33.55
C PRO A 175 25.18 3.86 -33.57
N ARG A 176 25.76 3.93 -34.77
CA ARG A 176 27.05 4.61 -34.98
C ARG A 176 26.78 6.09 -35.23
N HIS A 177 27.20 6.93 -34.29
CA HIS A 177 27.08 8.38 -34.42
C HIS A 177 28.31 8.95 -35.13
N THR A 178 28.11 9.95 -35.98
CA THR A 178 29.18 10.77 -36.58
C THR A 178 29.67 11.89 -35.65
N PHE A 179 29.09 11.98 -34.45
CA PHE A 179 29.37 12.96 -33.41
C PHE A 179 29.44 12.26 -32.04
N PRO A 180 30.14 12.85 -31.04
CA PRO A 180 30.14 12.31 -29.69
C PRO A 180 28.73 12.44 -29.07
N PRO A 181 28.07 11.33 -28.68
CA PRO A 181 26.77 11.40 -28.05
C PRO A 181 26.87 12.15 -26.71
N ARG A 182 25.79 12.85 -26.35
CA ARG A 182 25.67 13.55 -25.07
C ARG A 182 24.66 12.85 -24.18
N GLU A 183 24.88 12.93 -22.88
CA GLU A 183 23.93 12.44 -21.88
C GLU A 183 22.61 13.19 -21.95
N LEU A 184 21.52 12.51 -21.58
CA LEU A 184 20.17 13.06 -21.58
C LEU A 184 20.06 14.31 -20.70
N SER A 185 20.69 14.30 -19.51
CA SER A 185 20.71 15.42 -18.57
C SER A 185 21.24 16.71 -19.22
N VAL A 186 22.38 16.62 -19.91
CA VAL A 186 23.02 17.74 -20.62
C VAL A 186 22.15 18.25 -21.77
N LEU A 187 21.54 17.34 -22.54
CA LEU A 187 20.65 17.71 -23.64
C LEU A 187 19.39 18.41 -23.13
N ALA A 188 18.75 17.85 -22.11
CA ALA A 188 17.50 18.35 -21.57
C ALA A 188 17.68 19.70 -20.84
N GLN A 189 18.81 19.91 -20.17
CA GLN A 189 19.17 21.21 -19.59
C GLN A 189 19.38 22.27 -20.67
N ARG A 190 20.11 21.94 -21.76
CA ARG A 190 20.32 22.87 -22.90
C ARG A 190 19.03 23.26 -23.60
N LEU A 191 18.08 22.33 -23.68
CA LEU A 191 16.75 22.57 -24.25
C LEU A 191 15.81 23.29 -23.27
N GLY A 192 16.22 23.46 -22.00
CA GLY A 192 15.37 24.05 -20.96
C GLY A 192 14.14 23.21 -20.61
N VAL A 193 14.18 21.90 -20.88
CA VAL A 193 13.03 20.98 -20.70
C VAL A 193 13.15 20.10 -19.45
N LEU A 194 14.28 20.14 -18.76
CA LEU A 194 14.52 19.42 -17.50
C LEU A 194 15.15 20.35 -16.47
N ARG A 195 14.64 20.32 -15.25
CA ARG A 195 15.25 20.96 -14.07
C ARG A 195 15.38 19.95 -12.94
N THR A 196 16.62 19.63 -12.56
CA THR A 196 16.98 18.79 -11.40
C THR A 196 17.73 19.58 -10.31
N GLU A 197 18.20 20.78 -10.63
CA GLU A 197 18.99 21.63 -9.74
C GLU A 197 18.14 22.71 -9.07
N ASN A 198 18.63 23.21 -7.92
CA ASN A 198 18.00 24.28 -7.13
C ASN A 198 16.54 23.95 -6.76
N LEU A 199 16.28 22.71 -6.35
CA LEU A 199 14.98 22.22 -5.89
C LEU A 199 14.85 22.16 -4.36
N GLY A 200 15.95 22.38 -3.63
CA GLY A 200 16.04 22.16 -2.18
C GLY A 200 15.07 22.98 -1.32
N ASN A 201 14.58 24.11 -1.82
CA ASN A 201 13.56 24.91 -1.13
C ASN A 201 12.15 24.30 -1.22
N LEU A 202 11.97 23.27 -2.04
CA LEU A 202 10.67 22.63 -2.28
C LEU A 202 10.68 21.14 -1.90
N THR A 203 11.70 20.41 -2.36
CA THR A 203 11.76 18.94 -2.26
C THR A 203 13.20 18.46 -2.14
N GLY A 204 13.37 17.20 -1.75
CA GLY A 204 14.66 16.55 -1.57
C GLY A 204 15.44 16.34 -2.86
N THR A 205 16.62 15.74 -2.71
CA THR A 205 17.45 15.29 -3.83
C THR A 205 16.69 14.28 -4.70
N ARG A 206 17.16 14.06 -5.94
CA ARG A 206 16.54 13.13 -6.94
C ARG A 206 15.12 13.50 -7.37
N SER A 207 14.67 14.72 -7.07
CA SER A 207 13.45 15.28 -7.63
C SER A 207 13.72 15.98 -8.97
N TYR A 208 12.68 16.17 -9.79
CA TYR A 208 12.81 16.80 -11.10
C TYR A 208 11.54 17.54 -11.53
N TYR A 209 11.71 18.45 -12.50
CA TYR A 209 10.64 18.98 -13.33
C TYR A 209 10.90 18.66 -14.79
N PHE A 210 9.89 18.13 -15.48
CA PHE A 210 9.82 18.18 -16.93
C PHE A 210 9.04 19.41 -17.38
N LEU A 211 9.49 20.03 -18.46
CA LEU A 211 8.92 21.23 -19.05
C LEU A 211 8.74 21.02 -20.56
N GLY A 212 7.72 21.67 -21.13
CA GLY A 212 7.48 21.68 -22.57
C GLY A 212 7.43 20.27 -23.19
N GLY A 213 8.18 20.08 -24.27
CA GLY A 213 8.17 18.83 -25.04
C GLY A 213 8.58 17.59 -24.26
N LEU A 214 9.38 17.70 -23.20
CA LEU A 214 9.75 16.53 -22.39
C LEU A 214 8.59 16.08 -21.48
N ALA A 215 7.81 17.03 -20.96
CA ALA A 215 6.59 16.73 -20.21
C ALA A 215 5.51 16.11 -21.11
N ASP A 216 5.38 16.60 -22.35
CA ASP A 216 4.47 16.01 -23.34
C ASP A 216 4.92 14.60 -23.75
N LEU A 217 6.23 14.39 -23.90
CA LEU A 217 6.79 13.08 -24.20
C LEU A 217 6.52 12.04 -23.09
N GLU A 218 6.60 12.43 -21.81
CA GLU A 218 6.21 11.56 -20.68
C GLU A 218 4.77 11.04 -20.88
N GLN A 219 3.83 11.94 -21.16
CA GLN A 219 2.43 11.60 -21.38
C GLN A 219 2.22 10.76 -22.65
N ALA A 220 2.93 11.08 -23.72
CA ALA A 220 2.88 10.33 -24.97
C ALA A 220 3.36 8.88 -24.79
N LEU A 221 4.44 8.65 -24.05
CA LEU A 221 4.96 7.32 -23.77
C LEU A 221 3.98 6.49 -22.93
N VAL A 222 3.34 7.09 -21.92
CA VAL A 222 2.29 6.42 -21.13
C VAL A 222 1.12 6.01 -22.04
N ARG A 223 0.60 6.95 -22.85
CA ARG A 223 -0.53 6.68 -23.76
C ARG A 223 -0.21 5.60 -24.79
N TYR A 224 0.98 5.66 -25.38
CA TYR A 224 1.46 4.65 -26.34
C TYR A 224 1.50 3.26 -25.69
N THR A 225 2.12 3.15 -24.52
CA THR A 225 2.28 1.88 -23.79
C THR A 225 0.93 1.29 -23.41
N VAL A 226 0.04 2.08 -22.83
CA VAL A 226 -1.32 1.65 -22.48
C VAL A 226 -2.08 1.19 -23.71
N SER A 227 -2.05 1.97 -24.80
CA SER A 227 -2.73 1.62 -26.05
C SER A 227 -2.19 0.30 -26.63
N HIS A 228 -0.89 0.05 -26.52
CA HIS A 228 -0.27 -1.19 -26.95
C HIS A 228 -0.69 -2.38 -26.08
N LEU A 229 -0.66 -2.25 -24.75
CA LEU A 229 -1.06 -3.30 -23.82
C LEU A 229 -2.53 -3.69 -23.98
N VAL A 230 -3.43 -2.71 -24.15
CA VAL A 230 -4.85 -2.97 -24.42
C VAL A 230 -5.04 -3.76 -25.71
N LYS A 231 -4.30 -3.43 -26.79
CA LYS A 231 -4.30 -4.23 -28.03
C LYS A 231 -3.78 -5.66 -27.82
N CYS A 232 -2.88 -5.86 -26.86
CA CYS A 232 -2.39 -7.18 -26.44
C CYS A 232 -3.34 -7.91 -25.48
N GLY A 233 -4.55 -7.39 -25.24
CA GLY A 233 -5.59 -8.01 -24.43
C GLY A 233 -5.41 -7.82 -22.92
N PHE A 234 -4.64 -6.83 -22.49
CA PHE A 234 -4.57 -6.44 -21.08
C PHE A 234 -5.76 -5.55 -20.69
N ASN A 235 -6.37 -5.86 -19.55
CA ASN A 235 -7.39 -5.02 -18.95
C ASN A 235 -6.72 -3.88 -18.16
N LEU A 236 -6.97 -2.64 -18.59
CA LEU A 236 -6.41 -1.46 -17.93
C LEU A 236 -7.21 -1.14 -16.66
N MET A 237 -6.50 -0.97 -15.55
CA MET A 237 -7.04 -0.62 -14.25
C MET A 237 -6.38 0.65 -13.70
N SER A 238 -7.20 1.52 -13.10
CA SER A 238 -6.69 2.58 -12.24
C SER A 238 -6.53 2.01 -10.83
N VAL A 239 -5.37 2.24 -10.21
CA VAL A 239 -5.01 1.64 -8.92
C VAL A 239 -4.59 2.71 -7.91
N PRO A 240 -4.74 2.47 -6.60
CA PRO A 240 -4.24 3.38 -5.57
C PRO A 240 -2.72 3.28 -5.41
N ASP A 241 -2.09 4.40 -5.04
CA ASP A 241 -0.64 4.47 -4.74
C ASP A 241 -0.35 4.36 -3.24
N LEU A 242 -1.37 4.55 -2.38
CA LEU A 242 -1.28 4.35 -0.93
C LEU A 242 -1.83 2.98 -0.58
N LEU A 243 -0.99 2.12 -0.02
CA LEU A 243 -1.32 0.73 0.33
C LEU A 243 -0.99 0.47 1.80
N TYR A 244 -1.71 -0.45 2.42
CA TYR A 244 -1.32 -0.96 3.74
C TYR A 244 0.02 -1.69 3.66
N GLY A 245 0.84 -1.56 4.70
CA GLY A 245 2.17 -2.17 4.76
C GLY A 245 2.15 -3.69 4.57
N ASP A 246 1.12 -4.38 5.06
CA ASP A 246 0.97 -5.83 4.91
C ASP A 246 0.78 -6.28 3.45
N ILE A 247 0.18 -5.45 2.59
CA ILE A 247 0.09 -5.70 1.14
C ILE A 247 1.47 -5.59 0.50
N ILE A 248 2.25 -4.58 0.89
CA ILE A 248 3.61 -4.37 0.37
C ILE A 248 4.53 -5.52 0.80
N GLU A 249 4.41 -5.96 2.06
CA GLU A 249 5.13 -7.12 2.60
C GLU A 249 4.75 -8.42 1.91
N ALA A 250 3.46 -8.62 1.61
CA ALA A 250 3.00 -9.75 0.82
C ALA A 250 3.58 -9.77 -0.61
N CYS A 251 3.97 -8.61 -1.14
CA CYS A 251 4.68 -8.47 -2.42
C CYS A 251 6.21 -8.61 -2.28
N GLY A 252 6.71 -8.99 -1.10
CA GLY A 252 8.12 -9.27 -0.85
C GLY A 252 8.98 -8.06 -0.47
N MET A 253 8.36 -6.92 -0.13
CA MET A 253 9.07 -5.71 0.26
C MET A 253 8.89 -5.42 1.75
N THR A 254 10.00 -5.40 2.50
CA THR A 254 9.97 -5.10 3.93
C THR A 254 9.64 -3.63 4.17
N THR A 255 8.65 -3.35 5.01
CA THR A 255 8.27 -1.96 5.32
C THR A 255 9.05 -1.38 6.49
N THR A 256 9.46 -2.21 7.45
CA THR A 256 9.93 -1.80 8.79
C THR A 256 11.46 -1.71 8.98
N SER A 257 12.27 -2.05 7.97
CA SER A 257 13.73 -2.04 8.12
C SER A 257 14.31 -0.62 8.02
N ASP A 258 15.40 -0.34 8.75
CA ASP A 258 16.11 0.95 8.71
C ASP A 258 16.59 1.38 7.30
N ASN A 259 16.72 0.42 6.37
CA ASN A 259 17.07 0.64 4.97
C ASN A 259 15.90 0.33 4.02
N SER A 260 14.66 0.51 4.48
CA SER A 260 13.48 0.24 3.68
C SER A 260 13.46 1.12 2.44
N GLN A 261 13.19 0.51 1.28
CA GLN A 261 12.96 1.23 0.02
C GLN A 261 11.57 1.89 -0.03
N VAL A 262 10.74 1.69 1.00
CA VAL A 262 9.33 2.09 1.04
C VAL A 262 9.17 3.35 1.87
N TYR A 263 8.46 4.34 1.31
CA TYR A 263 8.05 5.51 2.08
C TYR A 263 6.83 5.17 2.94
N GLN A 264 6.95 5.40 4.25
CA GLN A 264 5.84 5.27 5.20
C GLN A 264 5.15 6.60 5.44
N ILE A 265 3.82 6.57 5.58
CA ILE A 265 3.04 7.71 6.02
C ILE A 265 2.82 7.57 7.53
N LEU A 266 3.28 8.58 8.29
CA LEU A 266 3.24 8.53 9.75
C LEU A 266 1.87 8.90 10.35
N ASP A 267 1.05 9.63 9.60
CA ASP A 267 -0.24 10.15 10.06
C ASP A 267 -1.28 10.07 8.91
N PRO A 268 -2.42 9.37 9.08
CA PRO A 268 -2.83 8.61 10.26
C PRO A 268 -1.93 7.39 10.51
N PRO A 269 -1.82 6.89 11.76
CA PRO A 269 -0.93 5.80 12.14
C PRO A 269 -1.34 4.43 11.59
N GLU A 270 -2.16 4.38 10.54
CA GLU A 270 -2.78 3.18 9.96
C GLU A 270 -1.78 2.29 9.21
N GLY A 271 -0.48 2.57 9.28
CA GLY A 271 0.56 1.75 8.66
C GLY A 271 0.47 1.75 7.13
N VAL A 272 0.03 2.88 6.54
CA VAL A 272 -0.04 3.05 5.09
C VAL A 272 1.29 3.53 4.53
N CYS A 273 1.59 3.07 3.32
CA CYS A 273 2.86 3.24 2.65
C CYS A 273 2.62 3.60 1.18
N LEU A 274 3.56 4.32 0.57
CA LEU A 274 3.55 4.57 -0.87
C LEU A 274 4.06 3.34 -1.63
N ALA A 275 3.35 2.96 -2.69
CA ALA A 275 3.70 1.82 -3.53
C ALA A 275 4.96 2.10 -4.36
N GLY A 276 5.87 1.13 -4.38
CA GLY A 276 7.08 1.16 -5.22
C GLY A 276 6.85 0.73 -6.67
N THR A 277 5.65 0.21 -6.99
CA THR A 277 5.21 -0.27 -8.31
C THR A 277 3.70 -0.53 -8.30
N ALA A 278 3.04 -0.38 -9.45
CA ALA A 278 1.63 -0.74 -9.63
C ALA A 278 1.35 -2.24 -9.37
N GLU A 279 2.38 -3.09 -9.47
CA GLU A 279 2.29 -4.52 -9.13
C GLU A 279 1.73 -4.73 -7.72
N MET A 280 2.15 -3.92 -6.75
CA MET A 280 1.69 -4.06 -5.36
C MET A 280 0.19 -3.81 -5.24
N SER A 281 -0.34 -2.81 -5.94
CA SER A 281 -1.76 -2.50 -5.94
C SER A 281 -2.58 -3.58 -6.67
N LEU A 282 -2.04 -4.13 -7.76
CA LEU A 282 -2.64 -5.27 -8.47
C LEU A 282 -2.60 -6.56 -7.61
N GLY A 283 -1.51 -6.80 -6.87
CA GLY A 283 -1.41 -7.89 -5.90
C GLY A 283 -2.45 -7.75 -4.78
N GLY A 284 -2.61 -6.53 -4.24
CA GLY A 284 -3.67 -6.20 -3.30
C GLY A 284 -5.08 -6.44 -3.87
N TYR A 285 -5.32 -6.08 -5.13
CA TYR A 285 -6.59 -6.35 -5.81
C TYR A 285 -6.93 -7.84 -5.92
N LEU A 286 -5.91 -8.70 -6.08
CA LEU A 286 -6.07 -10.16 -6.17
C LEU A 286 -5.99 -10.86 -4.81
N ARG A 287 -5.67 -10.14 -3.73
CA ARG A 287 -5.54 -10.72 -2.39
C ARG A 287 -6.83 -11.40 -1.97
N ASN A 288 -6.69 -12.61 -1.42
CA ASN A 288 -7.79 -13.46 -0.94
C ASN A 288 -8.87 -13.78 -2.00
N ARG A 289 -8.58 -13.58 -3.29
CA ARG A 289 -9.46 -14.00 -4.37
C ARG A 289 -9.11 -15.41 -4.84
N ARG A 290 -10.15 -16.19 -5.14
CA ARG A 290 -10.03 -17.44 -5.89
C ARG A 290 -10.39 -17.13 -7.34
N LEU A 291 -9.53 -17.55 -8.26
CA LEU A 291 -9.75 -17.39 -9.69
C LEU A 291 -10.19 -18.74 -10.26
N GLU A 292 -11.19 -18.70 -11.13
CA GLU A 292 -11.59 -19.86 -11.91
C GLU A 292 -10.61 -20.09 -13.06
N LEU A 293 -10.42 -21.34 -13.47
CA LEU A 293 -9.47 -21.68 -14.54
C LEU A 293 -9.83 -20.99 -15.87
N SER A 294 -11.12 -20.74 -16.10
CA SER A 294 -11.61 -20.02 -17.28
C SER A 294 -11.24 -18.54 -17.31
N GLU A 295 -10.84 -17.95 -16.19
CA GLU A 295 -10.38 -16.55 -16.10
C GLU A 295 -8.90 -16.41 -16.49
N LEU A 296 -8.19 -17.53 -16.70
CA LEU A 296 -6.76 -17.54 -16.97
C LEU A 296 -6.45 -17.64 -18.48
N PRO A 297 -5.41 -16.92 -18.98
CA PRO A 297 -4.54 -16.01 -18.23
C PRO A 297 -5.20 -14.66 -17.97
N LEU A 298 -5.25 -14.25 -16.70
CA LEU A 298 -5.70 -12.92 -16.32
C LEU A 298 -4.61 -11.90 -16.68
N ARG A 299 -4.91 -10.98 -17.60
CA ARG A 299 -3.98 -9.94 -18.06
C ARG A 299 -4.42 -8.57 -17.54
N LEU A 300 -3.70 -8.03 -16.57
CA LEU A 300 -3.97 -6.72 -15.98
C LEU A 300 -2.86 -5.72 -16.30
N ALA A 301 -3.22 -4.48 -16.56
CA ALA A 301 -2.28 -3.38 -16.73
C ALA A 301 -2.71 -2.21 -15.83
N ALA A 302 -1.74 -1.49 -15.27
CA ALA A 302 -2.00 -0.30 -14.47
C ALA A 302 -0.91 0.74 -14.72
N VAL A 303 -1.28 2.00 -14.60
CA VAL A 303 -0.34 3.13 -14.61
C VAL A 303 -0.36 3.74 -13.21
N SER A 304 0.81 3.84 -12.59
CA SER A 304 0.98 4.42 -11.25
C SER A 304 2.22 5.29 -11.20
N ARG A 305 2.31 6.15 -10.18
CA ARG A 305 3.61 6.70 -9.78
C ARG A 305 4.31 5.65 -8.90
N CYS A 306 5.63 5.57 -9.00
CA CYS A 306 6.43 4.60 -8.26
C CYS A 306 7.34 5.36 -7.28
N TYR A 307 7.18 5.11 -5.99
CA TYR A 307 7.90 5.82 -4.94
C TYR A 307 8.95 4.91 -4.30
N ARG A 308 10.23 5.32 -4.35
CA ARG A 308 11.35 4.58 -3.76
C ARG A 308 12.27 5.52 -3.01
N SER A 309 12.60 5.18 -1.77
CA SER A 309 13.49 6.00 -0.94
C SER A 309 14.94 5.99 -1.43
N GLU A 310 15.34 4.90 -2.10
CA GLU A 310 16.70 4.64 -2.60
C GLU A 310 17.79 4.93 -1.57
N ALA A 311 17.50 4.66 -0.29
CA ALA A 311 18.36 4.95 0.86
C ALA A 311 19.74 4.24 0.80
N SER A 312 19.88 3.22 -0.06
CA SER A 312 21.14 2.52 -0.31
C SER A 312 22.03 3.29 -1.28
N GLY A 313 23.04 3.99 -0.76
CA GLY A 313 24.02 4.80 -1.51
C GLY A 313 25.05 4.02 -2.35
N ALA A 314 24.64 2.96 -3.05
CA ALA A 314 25.57 2.07 -3.76
C ALA A 314 25.97 2.54 -5.18
N HIS A 315 25.20 3.44 -5.81
CA HIS A 315 25.52 3.93 -7.16
C HIS A 315 25.24 5.43 -7.33
N GLU A 316 26.14 6.14 -8.02
CA GLU A 316 25.89 7.50 -8.54
C GLU A 316 24.86 7.41 -9.67
N GLU A 317 23.58 7.42 -9.30
CA GLU A 317 22.47 7.69 -10.21
C GLU A 317 22.58 9.13 -10.72
N ARG A 318 22.60 9.32 -12.04
CA ARG A 318 22.81 10.63 -12.69
C ARG A 318 21.57 11.05 -13.45
N GLY A 319 21.07 12.26 -13.14
CA GLY A 319 19.89 12.82 -13.78
C GLY A 319 18.61 12.17 -13.26
N ILE A 320 17.89 11.47 -14.14
CA ILE A 320 16.61 10.79 -13.86
C ILE A 320 16.72 9.26 -14.02
N PHE A 321 17.95 8.74 -14.05
CA PHE A 321 18.26 7.31 -14.16
C PHE A 321 18.63 6.76 -12.79
#